data_AF-A0A7W0ZP76-F1
#
_entry.id   AF-A0A7W0ZP76-F1
#
_cell.length_a   1.000
_cell.length_b   1.000
_cell.length_c   1.000
_cell.angle_alpha   90.00
_cell.angle_beta   90.00
_cell.angle_gamma   90.00
#
_symmetry.space_group_name_H-M   'P 1'
#
loop_
_entity.id
_entity.type
_entity.pdbx_description
1 polymer ?
#
loop_
_entity_poly.entity_id
_entity_poly.type
_entity_poly.pdbx_seq_one_letter_code
_entity_poly.pdbx_strand_id
1 'polypeptide(L)'
;LNGKSIQVSAVETLVASILDTGFSYDFQRRLDQAEIWRDVLTRVHAIRQTGSAALNLSYIAAGRLDGYWERGIAPWDVAAGALLVTEAGGSVTDFRGGPFRSDDREILASNALLHRELQNVIERHLSTPPNRAELGV
;
A
#
# COMPACT_ATOMS: atom_id res chain seq x y z
N LEU A 1 -15.28 -4.03 -12.83
CA LEU A 1 -15.17 -2.72 -13.51
C LEU A 1 -16.20 -2.59 -14.63
N ASN A 2 -17.11 -1.62 -14.54
CA ASN A 2 -18.14 -1.36 -15.56
C ASN A 2 -18.97 -2.62 -15.93
N GLY A 3 -19.44 -3.35 -14.91
CA GLY A 3 -20.22 -4.58 -15.08
C GLY A 3 -19.41 -5.84 -15.38
N LYS A 4 -18.09 -5.75 -15.59
CA LYS A 4 -17.21 -6.92 -15.80
C LYS A 4 -16.46 -7.29 -14.52
N SER A 5 -16.23 -8.58 -14.28
CA SER A 5 -15.36 -9.04 -13.19
C SER A 5 -13.93 -8.51 -13.36
N ILE A 6 -13.24 -8.31 -12.24
CA ILE A 6 -11.84 -7.89 -12.17
C ILE A 6 -11.07 -8.80 -11.22
N GLN A 7 -9.77 -8.89 -11.42
CA GLN A 7 -8.85 -9.64 -10.58
C GLN A 7 -7.52 -8.89 -10.52
N VAL A 8 -6.78 -9.09 -9.44
CA VAL A 8 -5.42 -8.57 -9.29
C VAL A 8 -4.48 -9.15 -10.37
N SER A 9 -3.31 -8.53 -10.54
CA SER A 9 -2.32 -9.01 -11.51
C SER A 9 -1.70 -10.35 -11.10
N ALA A 10 -1.08 -11.04 -12.06
CA ALA A 10 -0.32 -12.27 -11.81
C ALA A 10 1.20 -12.02 -11.73
N VAL A 11 1.63 -10.79 -11.42
CA VAL A 11 3.07 -10.47 -11.31
C VAL A 11 3.65 -11.10 -10.06
N GLU A 12 4.64 -11.98 -10.23
CA GLU A 12 5.19 -12.80 -9.13
C GLU A 12 6.44 -12.20 -8.47
N THR A 13 7.07 -11.18 -9.06
CA THR A 13 8.35 -10.65 -8.57
C THR A 13 8.33 -9.13 -8.47
N LEU A 14 9.01 -8.57 -7.46
CA LEU A 14 9.13 -7.12 -7.33
C LEU A 14 9.76 -6.49 -8.58
N VAL A 15 10.79 -7.11 -9.18
CA VAL A 15 11.50 -6.55 -10.34
C VAL A 15 10.63 -6.33 -11.57
N ALA A 16 9.54 -7.10 -11.71
CA ALA A 16 8.56 -6.95 -12.78
C ALA A 16 7.38 -6.03 -12.40
N SER A 17 7.30 -5.59 -11.14
CA SER A 17 6.13 -4.91 -10.58
C SER A 17 6.13 -3.40 -10.77
N ILE A 18 4.93 -2.85 -10.91
CA ILE A 18 4.63 -1.43 -10.88
C ILE A 18 3.86 -1.14 -9.60
N LEU A 19 4.51 -0.43 -8.69
CA LEU A 19 3.91 -0.06 -7.40
C LEU A 19 3.55 1.43 -7.35
N ASP A 20 2.67 1.82 -6.44
CA ASP A 20 2.36 3.22 -6.14
C ASP A 20 2.55 3.51 -4.63
N THR A 21 2.77 4.77 -4.27
CA THR A 21 2.81 5.22 -2.87
C THR A 21 2.39 6.68 -2.75
N GLY A 22 2.02 7.10 -1.54
CA GLY A 22 1.77 8.50 -1.22
C GLY A 22 2.71 9.02 -0.13
N PHE A 23 2.89 10.34 -0.14
CA PHE A 23 3.70 11.06 0.83
C PHE A 23 2.85 11.97 1.69
N SER A 24 3.09 11.94 3.00
CA SER A 24 2.37 12.78 3.95
C SER A 24 2.74 14.25 3.79
N TYR A 25 1.83 15.15 4.16
CA TYR A 25 2.17 16.58 4.27
C TYR A 25 3.15 16.87 5.41
N ASP A 26 3.25 15.99 6.41
CA ASP A 26 4.21 16.06 7.52
C ASP A 26 5.63 15.73 7.06
N PHE A 27 6.55 16.70 7.21
CA PHE A 27 7.95 16.55 6.78
C PHE A 27 8.74 15.49 7.56
N GLN A 28 8.45 15.27 8.84
CA GLN A 28 9.14 14.23 9.61
C GLN A 28 8.75 12.85 9.09
N ARG A 29 7.46 12.64 8.83
CA ARG A 29 6.96 11.40 8.22
C ARG A 29 7.52 11.16 6.82
N ARG A 30 7.78 12.21 6.04
CA ARG A 30 8.40 12.08 4.72
C ARG A 30 9.81 11.49 4.76
N LEU A 31 10.55 11.66 5.85
CA LEU A 31 11.89 11.06 5.98
C LEU A 31 11.78 9.53 6.02
N ASP A 32 10.91 8.98 6.88
CA ASP A 32 10.66 7.54 6.94
C ASP A 32 10.11 7.01 5.59
N GLN A 33 9.19 7.75 4.97
CA GLN A 33 8.64 7.38 3.66
C GLN A 33 9.71 7.40 2.56
N ALA A 34 10.68 8.31 2.62
CA ALA A 34 11.78 8.38 1.67
C ALA A 34 12.74 7.19 1.80
N GLU A 35 13.00 6.72 3.02
CA GLU A 35 13.83 5.52 3.25
C GLU A 35 13.17 4.27 2.65
N ILE A 36 11.87 4.06 2.90
CA ILE A 36 11.09 2.98 2.27
C ILE A 36 11.13 3.11 0.74
N TRP A 37 10.80 4.30 0.23
CA TRP A 37 10.75 4.56 -1.20
C TRP A 37 12.10 4.28 -1.87
N ARG A 38 13.21 4.67 -1.26
CA ARG A 38 14.57 4.43 -1.79
C ARG A 38 14.87 2.94 -1.91
N ASP A 39 14.52 2.13 -0.89
CA ASP A 39 14.76 0.67 -0.94
C ASP A 39 13.87 0.01 -1.99
N VAL A 40 12.58 0.36 -2.03
CA VAL A 40 11.63 -0.16 -3.04
C VAL A 40 12.06 0.20 -4.46
N LEU A 41 12.49 1.45 -4.70
CA LEU A 41 12.87 1.93 -6.04
C LEU A 41 13.92 1.03 -6.71
N THR A 42 14.85 0.47 -5.93
CA THR A 42 15.92 -0.38 -6.45
C THR A 42 15.50 -1.81 -6.76
N ARG A 43 14.25 -2.18 -6.45
CA ARG A 43 13.74 -3.57 -6.53
C ARG A 43 12.62 -3.73 -7.54
N VAL A 44 12.06 -2.64 -8.05
CA VAL A 44 10.82 -2.67 -8.85
C VAL A 44 11.02 -2.19 -10.28
N HIS A 45 10.09 -2.57 -11.17
CA HIS A 45 10.10 -2.06 -12.54
C HIS A 45 9.84 -0.55 -12.55
N ALA A 46 8.85 -0.10 -11.77
CA ALA A 46 8.60 1.32 -11.60
C ALA A 46 7.79 1.63 -10.33
N ILE A 47 7.94 2.88 -9.86
CA ILE A 47 7.06 3.48 -8.86
C ILE A 47 6.19 4.54 -9.54
N ARG A 48 4.95 4.66 -9.09
CA ARG A 48 3.97 5.69 -9.45
C ARG A 48 3.60 6.50 -8.20
N GLN A 49 3.05 7.68 -8.45
CA GLN A 49 2.48 8.54 -7.43
C GLN A 49 1.30 9.29 -8.07
N THR A 50 0.14 8.64 -8.14
CA THR A 50 -1.05 9.20 -8.82
C THR A 50 -1.76 10.29 -8.01
N GLY A 51 -1.55 10.33 -6.70
CA GLY A 51 -2.21 11.27 -5.79
C GLY A 51 -3.64 10.88 -5.37
N SER A 52 -4.09 9.65 -5.66
CA SER A 52 -5.39 9.15 -5.19
C SER A 52 -5.31 7.70 -4.70
N ALA A 53 -5.39 7.52 -3.38
CA ALA A 53 -5.38 6.20 -2.76
C ALA A 53 -6.54 5.31 -3.22
N ALA A 54 -7.76 5.86 -3.27
CA ALA A 54 -8.93 5.14 -3.74
C ALA A 54 -8.76 4.63 -5.18
N LEU A 55 -8.14 5.45 -6.05
CA LEU A 55 -7.83 5.05 -7.42
C LEU A 55 -6.74 3.99 -7.48
N ASN A 56 -5.69 4.13 -6.67
CA ASN A 56 -4.59 3.16 -6.58
C ASN A 56 -5.10 1.77 -6.17
N LEU A 57 -5.91 1.69 -5.12
CA LEU A 57 -6.52 0.43 -4.67
C LEU A 57 -7.45 -0.16 -5.74
N SER A 58 -8.23 0.68 -6.41
CA SER A 58 -9.06 0.26 -7.54
C SER A 58 -8.23 -0.27 -8.72
N TYR A 59 -7.04 0.29 -8.94
CA TYR A 59 -6.10 -0.15 -9.97
C TYR A 59 -5.43 -1.47 -9.61
N ILE A 60 -5.12 -1.71 -8.34
CA ILE A 60 -4.66 -3.02 -7.87
C ILE A 60 -5.74 -4.08 -8.10
N ALA A 61 -6.97 -3.81 -7.64
CA ALA A 61 -8.09 -4.73 -7.84
C ALA A 61 -8.37 -5.03 -9.33
N ALA A 62 -8.02 -4.11 -10.23
CA ALA A 62 -8.15 -4.26 -11.68
C ALA A 62 -6.87 -4.76 -12.38
N GLY A 63 -5.82 -5.12 -11.64
CA GLY A 63 -4.56 -5.66 -12.18
C GLY A 63 -3.71 -4.64 -12.97
N ARG A 64 -3.90 -3.34 -12.72
CA ARG A 64 -3.16 -2.23 -13.37
C ARG A 64 -1.94 -1.77 -12.57
N LEU A 65 -1.98 -1.99 -11.27
CA LEU A 65 -0.87 -1.80 -10.33
C LEU A 65 -0.71 -3.10 -9.55
N ASP A 66 0.49 -3.37 -9.08
CA ASP A 66 0.78 -4.63 -8.39
C ASP A 66 0.81 -4.49 -6.86
N GLY A 67 0.99 -3.25 -6.38
CA GLY A 67 0.93 -2.92 -4.96
C GLY A 67 0.93 -1.43 -4.67
N TYR A 68 0.53 -1.10 -3.45
CA TYR A 68 0.42 0.25 -2.94
C TYR A 68 0.69 0.26 -1.43
N TRP A 69 1.45 1.23 -0.96
CA TRP A 69 1.66 1.46 0.47
C TRP A 69 1.57 2.95 0.80
N GLU A 70 0.91 3.28 1.91
CA GLU A 70 0.85 4.66 2.40
C GLU A 70 0.66 4.72 3.92
N ARG A 71 1.20 5.77 4.54
CA ARG A 71 1.04 6.09 5.96
C ARG A 71 0.54 7.52 6.13
N GLY A 72 -0.30 7.73 7.13
CA GLY A 72 -0.98 8.99 7.39
C GLY A 72 -2.27 9.17 6.61
N ILE A 73 -2.80 8.10 6.03
CA ILE A 73 -4.00 8.12 5.22
C ILE A 73 -5.26 8.11 6.08
N ALA A 74 -6.35 8.71 5.60
CA ALA A 74 -7.61 8.70 6.33
C ALA A 74 -8.40 7.42 6.03
N PRO A 75 -9.15 6.89 7.01
CA PRO A 75 -10.05 5.74 6.86
C PRO A 75 -10.89 5.70 5.57
N TRP A 76 -11.50 6.83 5.22
CA TRP A 76 -12.42 6.93 4.08
C TRP A 76 -11.71 6.84 2.72
N ASP A 77 -10.41 7.16 2.65
CA ASP A 77 -9.65 7.10 1.40
C ASP A 77 -9.34 5.64 0.99
N VAL A 78 -9.38 4.72 1.94
CA VAL A 78 -8.93 3.33 1.76
C VAL A 78 -10.02 2.28 1.96
N ALA A 79 -11.04 2.54 2.78
CA ALA A 79 -12.01 1.51 3.17
C ALA A 79 -12.69 0.81 1.99
N ALA A 80 -13.17 1.56 1.00
CA ALA A 80 -13.80 0.99 -0.19
C ALA A 80 -12.78 0.23 -1.07
N GLY A 81 -11.60 0.81 -1.25
CA GLY A 81 -10.53 0.21 -2.06
C GLY A 81 -9.99 -1.08 -1.47
N ALA A 82 -9.86 -1.16 -0.15
CA ALA A 82 -9.42 -2.35 0.56
C ALA A 82 -10.34 -3.54 0.26
N LEU A 83 -11.66 -3.34 0.35
CA LEU A 83 -12.64 -4.37 0.00
C LEU A 83 -12.51 -4.79 -1.48
N LEU A 84 -12.34 -3.84 -2.41
CA LEU A 84 -12.14 -4.17 -3.82
C LEU A 84 -10.90 -5.04 -4.05
N VAL A 85 -9.78 -4.74 -3.39
CA VAL A 85 -8.55 -5.53 -3.51
C VAL A 85 -8.76 -6.93 -2.95
N THR A 86 -9.36 -7.07 -1.77
CA THR A 86 -9.63 -8.38 -1.16
C THR A 86 -10.53 -9.25 -2.03
N GLU A 87 -11.65 -8.70 -2.53
CA GLU A 87 -12.60 -9.44 -3.39
C GLU A 87 -12.01 -9.80 -4.76
N ALA A 88 -11.05 -9.01 -5.25
CA ALA A 88 -10.31 -9.30 -6.49
C ALA A 88 -9.18 -10.32 -6.32
N GLY A 89 -9.02 -10.91 -5.14
CA GLY A 89 -7.98 -11.91 -4.83
C GLY A 89 -6.65 -11.34 -4.33
N GLY A 90 -6.61 -10.05 -3.99
CA GLY A 90 -5.43 -9.39 -3.42
C GLY A 90 -5.32 -9.53 -1.90
N SER A 91 -4.31 -8.88 -1.34
CA SER A 91 -4.05 -8.84 0.11
C SER A 91 -3.95 -7.41 0.59
N VAL A 92 -4.52 -7.14 1.78
CA VAL A 92 -4.52 -5.83 2.43
C VAL A 92 -4.21 -6.00 3.92
N THR A 93 -3.20 -5.29 4.41
CA THR A 93 -2.70 -5.36 5.80
C THR A 93 -2.22 -4.00 6.29
N ASP A 94 -1.89 -3.91 7.58
CA ASP A 94 -0.99 -2.87 8.10
C ASP A 94 0.48 -3.16 7.69
N PHE A 95 1.42 -2.27 8.03
CA PHE A 95 2.83 -2.47 7.66
C PHE A 95 3.54 -3.62 8.39
N ARG A 96 2.90 -4.22 9.40
CA ARG A 96 3.41 -5.36 10.19
C ARG A 96 2.70 -6.67 9.83
N GLY A 97 1.87 -6.67 8.78
CA GLY A 97 1.09 -7.84 8.35
C GLY A 97 -0.13 -8.13 9.22
N GLY A 98 -0.51 -7.22 10.12
CA GLY A 98 -1.77 -7.28 10.84
C GLY A 98 -2.97 -7.09 9.90
N PRO A 99 -4.15 -7.61 10.27
CA PRO A 99 -5.34 -7.44 9.45
C PRO A 99 -5.69 -5.96 9.31
N PHE A 100 -5.98 -5.52 8.08
CA PHE A 100 -6.44 -4.17 7.84
C PHE A 100 -7.73 -3.86 8.60
N ARG A 101 -7.77 -2.70 9.24
CA ARG A 101 -8.93 -2.16 9.92
C ARG A 101 -9.31 -0.82 9.30
N SER A 102 -10.61 -0.54 9.26
CA SER A 102 -11.08 0.73 8.70
C SER A 102 -10.62 1.96 9.49
N ASP A 103 -10.21 1.82 10.75
CA ASP A 103 -9.66 2.88 11.59
C ASP A 103 -8.13 3.04 11.46
N ASP A 104 -7.47 2.22 10.65
CA ASP A 104 -6.02 2.29 10.43
C ASP A 104 -5.63 3.57 9.68
N ARG A 105 -4.43 4.07 9.99
CA ARG A 105 -3.81 5.25 9.36
C ARG A 105 -2.65 4.86 8.46
N GLU A 106 -2.49 3.58 8.17
CA GLU A 106 -1.54 3.05 7.21
C GLU A 106 -2.17 1.85 6.49
N ILE A 107 -1.69 1.55 5.29
CA ILE A 107 -2.19 0.45 4.49
C ILE A 107 -1.09 -0.08 3.59
N LEU A 108 -0.98 -1.40 3.52
CA LEU A 108 -0.25 -2.13 2.49
C LEU A 108 -1.26 -2.96 1.71
N ALA A 109 -1.35 -2.74 0.41
CA ALA A 109 -2.18 -3.53 -0.50
C ALA A 109 -1.35 -4.08 -1.65
N SER A 110 -1.62 -5.31 -2.09
CA SER A 110 -0.96 -5.88 -3.27
C SER A 110 -1.79 -7.00 -3.91
N ASN A 111 -1.27 -7.54 -5.01
CA ASN A 111 -1.80 -8.72 -5.72
C ASN A 111 -1.66 -10.06 -4.97
N ALA A 112 -1.46 -10.04 -3.65
CA ALA A 112 -1.15 -11.18 -2.77
C ALA A 112 0.24 -11.82 -2.99
N LEU A 113 0.65 -12.04 -4.24
CA LEU A 113 1.93 -12.67 -4.59
C LEU A 113 3.14 -11.88 -4.07
N LEU A 114 3.09 -10.56 -4.23
CA LEU A 114 4.15 -9.65 -3.80
C LEU A 114 4.08 -9.26 -2.32
N HIS A 115 3.00 -9.61 -1.62
CA HIS A 115 2.62 -8.99 -0.35
C HIS A 115 3.69 -9.11 0.72
N ARG A 116 4.17 -10.34 0.96
CA ARG A 116 5.19 -10.62 1.98
C ARG A 116 6.53 -9.98 1.64
N GLU A 117 6.93 -10.01 0.37
CA GLU A 117 8.22 -9.42 -0.04
C GLU A 117 8.21 -7.91 0.15
N LEU A 118 7.13 -7.24 -0.27
CA LEU A 118 6.95 -5.80 -0.09
C LEU A 118 6.86 -5.42 1.39
N GLN A 119 6.12 -6.19 2.20
CA GLN A 119 6.05 -6.02 3.65
C GLN A 119 7.45 -6.07 4.28
N ASN A 120 8.26 -7.08 3.94
CA ASN A 120 9.61 -7.23 4.47
C ASN A 120 10.53 -6.04 4.12
N VAL A 121 10.32 -5.37 2.98
CA VAL A 121 11.05 -4.16 2.62
C VAL A 121 10.59 -3.01 3.50
N ILE A 122 9.29 -2.82 3.66
CA ILE A 122 8.71 -1.74 4.47
C ILE A 122 9.11 -1.86 5.95
N GLU A 123 9.02 -3.07 6.51
CA GLU A 123 9.29 -3.34 7.94
C GLU A 123 10.70 -2.93 8.38
N ARG A 124 11.70 -3.03 7.50
CA ARG A 124 13.10 -2.65 7.80
C ARG A 124 13.27 -1.17 8.12
N HIS A 125 12.35 -0.34 7.65
CA HIS A 125 12.40 1.11 7.79
C HIS A 125 11.36 1.62 8.79
N LEU A 126 10.64 0.73 9.49
CA LEU A 126 9.76 1.13 10.57
C LEU A 126 10.60 1.44 11.81
N SER A 127 10.66 2.71 12.17
CA SER A 127 11.08 3.16 13.50
C SER A 127 10.15 2.57 14.59
N THR A 128 10.68 2.46 15.82
CA THR A 128 9.95 1.99 17.04
C THR A 128 8.53 2.58 17.09
N PRO A 129 7.48 1.80 17.44
CA PRO A 129 6.10 2.18 17.17
C PRO A 129 5.76 3.57 17.75
N PRO A 130 5.05 4.43 16.99
CA PRO A 130 4.53 5.66 17.56
C PRO A 130 3.58 5.32 18.71
N ASN A 131 3.67 6.09 19.79
CA ASN A 131 2.79 5.95 20.93
C ASN A 131 1.35 6.19 20.46
N ARG A 132 0.39 5.32 20.82
CA ARG A 132 -1.03 5.48 20.43
C ARG A 132 -1.61 6.83 20.84
N ALA A 133 -0.98 7.53 21.79
CA ALA A 133 -1.33 8.90 22.19
C ALA A 133 -1.04 9.98 21.13
N GLU A 134 -0.14 9.74 20.16
CA GLU A 134 0.22 10.71 19.11
C GLU A 134 -0.74 10.68 17.91
N LEU A 135 -1.66 9.72 17.86
CA LEU A 135 -2.64 9.57 16.77
C LEU A 135 -3.96 10.29 16.99
N GLY A 136 -4.08 11.07 18.08
CA GLY A 136 -5.10 12.11 18.26
C GLY A 136 -6.55 11.67 18.03
N VAL A 137 -7.21 11.25 19.11
CA VAL A 137 -8.60 11.66 19.34
C VAL A 137 -8.58 13.10 19.81
#